data_AF-A0A4C1WAI5-F1
#
_entry.id   AF-A0A4C1WAI5-F1
#
_cell.length_a   1.000
_cell.length_b   1.000
_cell.length_c   1.000
_cell.angle_alpha   90.00
_cell.angle_beta   90.00
_cell.angle_gamma   90.00
#
_symmetry.space_group_name_H-M   'P 1'
#
loop_
_entity.id
_entity.type
_entity.pdbx_description
1 polymer ?
#
loop_
_entity_poly.entity_id
_entity_poly.type
_entity_poly.pdbx_seq_one_letter_code
_entity_poly.pdbx_strand_id
1 'polypeptide(L)'
;MPDVLKDKFCPLDFLTSCRKRELGTSIDKYIQFALELENNNRLSFLDILVEKSTTGELITSWYKKPYSSGRILNFNYNHPPSQKLGVAQGFLNRAIRVNHESKVNESVPLVKDNVKKADKSRLIYTIHCTSGKWYVGQTKQKLKARLRQHRLDCKPENMIKTSKTALADHFSEDGHAFQFDNAEIKGTEKNFMKKNFREMIFIRALNCLNFRTDAQSLSSIYSHLIDVVKRSLE
;
A
#
# COMPACT_ATOMS: atom_id res chain seq x y z
N MET A 1 34.74 -1.81 -53.64
CA MET A 1 33.76 -2.43 -52.72
C MET A 1 34.14 -3.90 -52.53
N PRO A 2 33.93 -4.52 -51.35
CA PRO A 2 34.29 -4.03 -49.99
C PRO A 2 34.79 -5.17 -49.05
N ASP A 3 35.28 -4.80 -47.86
CA ASP A 3 35.05 -5.44 -46.52
C ASP A 3 36.08 -4.83 -45.52
N VAL A 4 35.81 -3.85 -44.64
CA VAL A 4 34.76 -3.59 -43.62
C VAL A 4 34.99 -4.33 -42.29
N LEU A 5 35.20 -3.51 -41.23
CA LEU A 5 35.07 -3.76 -39.78
C LEU A 5 36.20 -4.46 -39.00
N LYS A 6 37.15 -3.66 -38.47
CA LYS A 6 37.73 -3.83 -37.12
C LYS A 6 38.10 -2.47 -36.49
N ASP A 7 37.14 -1.56 -36.38
CA ASP A 7 37.28 -0.44 -35.42
C ASP A 7 36.47 -0.77 -34.17
N LYS A 8 37.20 -1.20 -33.12
CA LYS A 8 36.66 -1.35 -31.77
C LYS A 8 36.32 0.05 -31.26
N PHE A 9 35.05 0.42 -31.31
CA PHE A 9 34.54 1.62 -30.66
C PHE A 9 34.60 1.40 -29.14
N CYS A 10 35.61 1.97 -28.48
CA CYS A 10 35.73 2.04 -27.03
C CYS A 10 35.08 3.35 -26.55
N PRO A 11 33.93 3.35 -25.86
CA PRO A 11 33.24 4.58 -25.45
C PRO A 11 34.01 5.38 -24.39
N LEU A 12 35.08 4.83 -23.83
CA LEU A 12 35.83 5.40 -22.70
C LEU A 12 37.03 6.26 -23.12
N ASP A 13 37.56 6.10 -24.33
CA ASP A 13 38.70 6.90 -24.81
C ASP A 13 38.29 8.29 -25.34
N PHE A 14 36.99 8.49 -25.58
CA PHE A 14 36.46 9.79 -26.00
C PHE A 14 36.50 10.85 -24.90
N LEU A 15 36.55 10.44 -23.63
CA LEU A 15 36.50 11.36 -22.48
C LEU A 15 37.85 12.04 -22.21
N THR A 16 38.97 11.41 -22.56
CA THR A 16 40.31 11.97 -22.30
C THR A 16 40.79 12.91 -23.42
N SER A 17 40.24 12.75 -24.64
CA SER A 17 40.59 13.57 -25.82
C SER A 17 39.77 14.87 -25.96
N CYS A 18 38.69 15.04 -25.18
CA CYS A 18 37.93 16.29 -25.12
C CYS A 18 38.69 17.39 -24.37
N ARG A 19 39.75 17.86 -25.02
CA ARG A 19 40.48 19.09 -24.73
C ARG A 19 39.49 20.26 -24.81
N LYS A 20 38.97 20.70 -23.65
CA LYS A 20 38.33 22.01 -23.39
C LYS A 20 37.66 22.66 -24.61
N ARG A 21 36.71 21.98 -25.25
CA ARG A 21 35.77 22.64 -26.15
C ARG A 21 34.47 22.73 -25.37
N GLU A 22 34.11 23.97 -25.05
CA GLU A 22 32.95 24.42 -24.30
C GLU A 22 31.73 23.52 -24.53
N LEU A 23 31.52 22.54 -23.66
CA LEU A 23 30.26 21.82 -23.56
C LEU A 23 29.30 22.76 -22.82
N GLY A 24 28.75 23.73 -23.55
CA GLY A 24 27.62 24.52 -23.09
C GLY A 24 26.48 23.58 -22.72
N THR A 25 26.16 23.50 -21.43
CA THR A 25 25.07 22.66 -20.89
C THR A 25 23.71 23.30 -21.19
N SER A 26 23.42 23.65 -22.45
CA SER A 26 22.10 24.14 -22.87
C SER A 26 22.12 24.40 -24.38
N ILE A 27 21.30 23.66 -25.12
CA ILE A 27 20.89 24.01 -26.50
C ILE A 27 19.71 25.01 -26.45
N ASP A 28 18.93 24.98 -25.36
CA ASP A 28 17.78 25.84 -25.11
C ASP A 28 17.83 26.37 -23.66
N LYS A 29 17.50 27.65 -23.45
CA LYS A 29 17.51 28.32 -22.14
C LYS A 29 16.67 27.62 -21.06
N TYR A 30 15.69 26.80 -21.45
CA TYR A 30 14.83 26.05 -20.55
C TYR A 30 15.26 24.59 -20.38
N ILE A 31 16.17 24.07 -21.21
CA ILE A 31 16.66 22.70 -21.14
C ILE A 31 18.15 22.72 -20.80
N GLN A 32 18.44 22.52 -19.52
CA GLN A 32 19.80 22.36 -19.01
C GLN A 32 20.11 20.88 -18.84
N PHE A 33 21.19 20.42 -19.45
CA PHE A 33 21.66 19.05 -19.27
C PHE A 33 22.44 18.96 -17.96
N ALA A 34 22.04 18.01 -17.10
CA ALA A 34 22.82 17.64 -15.94
C ALA A 34 23.94 16.69 -16.38
N LEU A 35 25.19 17.11 -16.22
CA LEU A 35 26.35 16.25 -16.41
C LEU A 35 26.65 15.56 -15.08
N GLU A 36 26.49 14.23 -15.03
CA GLU A 36 26.97 13.42 -13.91
C GLU A 36 28.45 13.08 -14.15
N LEU A 37 29.32 13.51 -13.23
CA LEU A 37 30.75 13.20 -13.29
C LEU A 37 31.06 11.90 -12.54
N GLU A 38 32.03 11.15 -13.05
CA GLU A 38 32.54 9.96 -12.37
C GLU A 38 33.13 10.34 -11.01
N ASN A 39 32.74 9.60 -9.96
CA ASN A 39 33.23 9.79 -8.61
C ASN A 39 33.67 8.44 -8.03
N ASN A 40 34.92 8.34 -7.57
CA ASN A 40 35.51 7.12 -7.01
C ASN A 40 35.37 5.88 -7.93
N ASN A 41 35.65 6.02 -9.22
CA ASN A 41 35.48 4.96 -10.24
C ASN A 41 34.03 4.47 -10.40
N ARG A 42 33.06 5.28 -9.99
CA ARG A 42 31.63 4.99 -10.07
C ARG A 42 30.89 6.07 -10.85
N LEU A 43 29.94 5.65 -11.67
CA LEU A 43 29.02 6.55 -12.37
C LEU A 43 27.61 5.98 -12.30
N SER A 44 26.67 6.75 -11.75
CA SER A 44 25.26 6.42 -11.86
C SER A 44 24.73 6.85 -13.23
N PHE A 45 23.86 6.03 -13.82
CA PHE A 45 23.07 6.40 -14.97
C PHE A 45 21.68 5.76 -14.85
N LEU A 46 20.67 6.59 -14.62
CA LEU A 46 19.29 6.15 -14.36
C LEU A 46 19.21 5.14 -13.20
N ASP A 47 18.93 3.87 -13.52
CA ASP A 47 18.78 2.74 -12.60
C ASP A 47 20.02 1.82 -12.60
N ILE A 48 21.14 2.26 -13.17
CA ILE A 48 22.38 1.49 -13.31
C ILE A 48 23.52 2.23 -12.61
N LEU A 49 24.31 1.51 -11.82
CA LEU A 49 25.59 1.95 -11.29
C LEU A 49 26.68 1.22 -12.06
N VAL A 50 27.55 1.97 -12.71
CA VAL A 50 28.72 1.44 -13.41
C VAL A 50 29.94 1.67 -12.52
N GLU A 51 30.64 0.60 -12.17
CA GLU A 51 31.88 0.63 -11.39
C GLU A 51 33.04 0.09 -12.25
N LYS A 52 34.17 0.78 -12.26
CA LYS A 52 35.40 0.26 -12.90
C LYS A 52 36.15 -0.63 -11.90
N SER A 53 36.34 -1.89 -12.25
CA SER A 53 37.19 -2.83 -11.52
C SER A 53 38.66 -2.44 -11.62
N THR A 54 39.47 -2.90 -10.66
CA THR A 54 40.94 -2.77 -10.69
C THR A 54 41.58 -3.45 -11.89
N THR A 55 40.88 -4.41 -12.49
CA THR A 55 41.28 -5.10 -13.73
C THR A 55 40.89 -4.36 -15.02
N GLY A 56 40.18 -3.22 -14.92
CA GLY A 56 39.66 -2.48 -16.07
C GLY A 56 38.30 -2.96 -16.58
N GLU A 57 37.72 -3.99 -15.98
CA GLU A 57 36.37 -4.49 -16.30
C GLU A 57 35.28 -3.56 -15.75
N LEU A 58 34.18 -3.38 -16.49
CA LEU A 58 33.02 -2.62 -16.05
C LEU A 58 32.04 -3.54 -15.33
N ILE A 59 31.83 -3.28 -14.04
CA ILE A 59 30.84 -3.98 -13.24
C ILE A 59 29.59 -3.12 -13.19
N THR A 60 28.47 -3.67 -13.68
CA THR A 60 27.18 -3.02 -13.59
C THR A 60 26.39 -3.56 -12.40
N SER A 61 25.73 -2.67 -11.67
CA SER A 61 24.80 -3.05 -10.61
C SER A 61 23.56 -2.16 -10.61
N TRP A 62 22.48 -2.62 -9.98
CA TRP A 62 21.26 -1.84 -9.89
C TRP A 62 21.43 -0.67 -8.91
N TYR A 63 21.38 0.56 -9.45
CA TYR A 63 21.41 1.78 -8.64
C TYR A 63 20.03 2.12 -8.08
N LYS A 64 19.94 2.31 -6.77
CA LYS A 64 18.76 2.90 -6.11
C LYS A 64 19.08 4.34 -5.78
N LYS A 65 18.39 5.27 -6.45
CA LYS A 65 18.43 6.70 -6.09
C LYS A 65 18.14 6.90 -4.59
N PRO A 66 18.76 7.88 -3.90
CA PRO A 66 18.64 8.04 -2.45
C PRO A 66 17.20 8.21 -1.93
N TYR A 67 16.31 8.75 -2.77
CA TYR A 67 14.90 8.95 -2.49
C TYR A 67 14.02 7.74 -2.86
N SER A 68 14.59 6.69 -3.45
CA SER A 68 13.85 5.48 -3.81
C SER A 68 13.67 4.59 -2.60
N SER A 69 12.41 4.27 -2.28
CA SER A 69 12.10 3.36 -1.18
C SER A 69 12.54 1.91 -1.43
N GLY A 70 12.86 1.53 -2.69
CA GLY A 70 13.29 0.18 -3.07
C GLY A 70 12.27 -0.93 -2.82
N ARG A 71 11.00 -0.60 -2.57
CA ARG A 71 9.95 -1.53 -2.14
C ARG A 71 9.01 -1.96 -3.27
N ILE A 72 8.75 -3.27 -3.40
CA ILE A 72 7.71 -3.85 -4.26
C ILE A 72 6.35 -3.88 -3.56
N LEU A 73 5.27 -3.89 -4.36
CA LEU A 73 3.92 -3.98 -3.83
C LEU A 73 3.70 -5.29 -3.04
N ASN A 74 3.09 -5.22 -1.86
CA ASN A 74 2.70 -6.42 -1.10
C ASN A 74 1.65 -7.23 -1.87
N PHE A 75 1.88 -8.53 -2.00
CA PHE A 75 0.98 -9.44 -2.71
C PHE A 75 -0.42 -9.49 -2.10
N ASN A 76 -0.56 -9.25 -0.80
CA ASN A 76 -1.83 -9.27 -0.10
C ASN A 76 -2.68 -8.00 -0.33
N TYR A 77 -2.15 -6.98 -1.01
CA TYR A 77 -2.95 -5.79 -1.33
C TYR A 77 -4.00 -6.08 -2.40
N ASN A 78 -5.08 -5.29 -2.37
CA ASN A 78 -6.17 -5.37 -3.33
C ASN A 78 -5.85 -4.66 -4.66
N HIS A 79 -4.82 -5.16 -5.34
CA HIS A 79 -4.46 -4.85 -6.72
C HIS A 79 -4.71 -6.06 -7.62
N PRO A 80 -5.00 -5.86 -8.92
CA PRO A 80 -5.12 -6.94 -9.89
C PRO A 80 -3.87 -7.84 -9.92
N PRO A 81 -4.02 -9.17 -10.08
CA PRO A 81 -2.89 -10.09 -10.16
C PRO A 81 -1.87 -9.73 -11.26
N SER A 82 -2.35 -9.25 -12.42
CA SER A 82 -1.50 -8.82 -13.54
C SER A 82 -0.54 -7.68 -13.17
N GLN A 83 -1.00 -6.71 -12.38
CA GLN A 83 -0.15 -5.60 -11.92
C GLN A 83 0.91 -6.08 -10.93
N LYS A 84 0.54 -6.98 -10.02
CA LYS A 84 1.49 -7.56 -9.05
C LYS A 84 2.58 -8.35 -9.76
N LEU A 85 2.16 -9.19 -10.71
CA LEU A 85 3.06 -10.02 -11.50
C LEU A 85 3.96 -9.17 -12.40
N GLY A 86 3.41 -8.16 -13.08
CA GLY A 86 4.19 -7.26 -13.93
C GLY A 86 5.25 -6.48 -13.16
N VAL A 87 4.93 -6.01 -11.94
CA VAL A 87 5.93 -5.40 -11.05
C VAL A 87 7.00 -6.43 -10.70
N ALA A 88 6.64 -7.62 -10.21
CA ALA A 88 7.61 -8.65 -9.83
C ALA A 88 8.53 -9.06 -11.00
N GLN A 89 7.96 -9.29 -12.19
CA GLN A 89 8.69 -9.61 -13.41
C GLN A 89 9.63 -8.48 -13.83
N GLY A 90 9.20 -7.22 -13.75
CA GLY A 90 10.04 -6.07 -14.05
C GLY A 90 11.27 -5.99 -13.15
N PHE A 91 11.11 -6.25 -11.85
CA PHE A 91 12.23 -6.31 -10.90
C PHE A 91 13.15 -7.49 -11.17
N LEU A 92 12.61 -8.68 -11.44
CA LEU A 92 13.42 -9.87 -11.77
C LEU A 92 14.23 -9.66 -13.05
N ASN A 93 13.59 -9.15 -14.10
CA ASN A 93 14.26 -8.84 -15.36
C ASN A 93 15.39 -7.83 -15.16
N ARG A 94 15.19 -6.81 -14.32
CA ARG A 94 16.23 -5.85 -13.98
C ARG A 94 17.35 -6.48 -13.19
N ALA A 95 17.04 -7.30 -12.19
CA ALA A 95 18.03 -7.98 -11.36
C ALA A 95 18.95 -8.90 -12.18
N ILE A 96 18.41 -9.58 -13.20
CA ILE A 96 19.17 -10.49 -14.06
C ILE A 96 19.92 -9.73 -15.17
N ARG A 97 19.29 -8.74 -15.81
CA ARG A 97 19.86 -8.09 -17.00
C ARG A 97 20.82 -6.95 -16.70
N VAL A 98 20.65 -6.27 -15.55
CA VAL A 98 21.45 -5.07 -15.21
C VAL A 98 22.63 -5.43 -14.35
N ASN A 99 22.52 -6.42 -13.48
CA ASN A 99 23.62 -6.77 -12.59
C ASN A 99 24.62 -7.68 -13.29
N HIS A 100 25.90 -7.38 -13.06
CA HIS A 100 26.98 -8.33 -13.23
C HIS A 100 26.73 -9.57 -12.35
N GLU A 101 27.20 -10.75 -12.79
CA GLU A 101 26.95 -12.03 -12.11
C GLU A 101 27.33 -12.00 -10.62
N SER A 102 28.42 -11.31 -10.28
CA SER A 102 28.89 -11.13 -8.90
C SER A 102 28.00 -10.23 -8.02
N LYS A 103 26.99 -9.55 -8.59
CA LYS A 103 26.17 -8.52 -7.93
C LYS A 103 24.67 -8.82 -7.91
N VAL A 104 24.23 -9.96 -8.43
CA VAL A 104 22.80 -10.32 -8.55
C VAL A 104 22.11 -10.40 -7.17
N ASN A 105 22.80 -10.94 -6.15
CA ASN A 105 22.23 -11.12 -4.81
C ASN A 105 22.05 -9.82 -4.02
N GLU A 106 22.73 -8.74 -4.39
CA GLU A 106 22.63 -7.42 -3.74
C GLU A 106 21.33 -6.67 -4.15
N SER A 107 20.63 -7.20 -5.15
CA SER A 107 19.53 -6.56 -5.87
C SER A 107 18.14 -7.09 -5.52
N VAL A 108 17.91 -7.52 -4.28
CA VAL A 108 16.58 -7.99 -3.86
C VAL A 108 15.70 -6.80 -3.45
N PRO A 109 14.49 -6.64 -4.01
CA PRO A 109 13.56 -5.62 -3.57
C PRO A 109 12.94 -5.97 -2.21
N LEU A 110 12.70 -4.94 -1.39
CA LEU A 110 11.98 -5.11 -0.13
C LEU A 110 10.47 -5.19 -0.41
N VAL A 111 9.71 -5.97 0.36
CA VAL A 111 8.24 -5.94 0.23
C VAL A 111 7.69 -4.72 0.96
N LYS A 112 6.74 -4.00 0.35
CA LYS A 112 6.07 -2.87 0.99
C LYS A 112 5.35 -3.36 2.25
N ASP A 113 5.62 -2.65 3.34
CA ASP A 113 5.06 -2.96 4.66
C ASP A 113 3.54 -3.06 4.58
N ASN A 114 2.95 -4.01 5.31
CA ASN A 114 1.51 -4.12 5.41
C ASN A 114 0.95 -2.93 6.22
N VAL A 115 -0.17 -2.38 5.80
CA VAL A 115 -0.84 -1.32 6.56
C VAL A 115 -1.29 -1.91 7.91
N LYS A 116 -0.82 -1.32 9.01
CA LYS A 116 -1.24 -1.67 10.37
C LYS A 116 -2.77 -1.68 10.47
N LYS A 117 -3.34 -2.60 11.24
CA LYS A 117 -4.80 -2.75 11.45
C LYS A 117 -5.48 -1.40 11.72
N ALA A 118 -4.90 -0.60 12.60
CA ALA A 118 -5.37 0.72 13.01
C ALA A 118 -5.47 1.76 11.87
N ASP A 119 -4.64 1.63 10.84
CA ASP A 119 -4.56 2.58 9.72
C ASP A 119 -5.34 2.13 8.48
N LYS A 120 -5.99 0.97 8.51
CA LYS A 120 -6.89 0.50 7.44
C LYS A 120 -8.16 1.35 7.39
N SER A 121 -8.73 1.51 6.19
CA SER A 121 -9.96 2.27 5.93
C SER A 121 -10.89 1.51 4.98
N ARG A 122 -12.11 2.02 4.75
CA ARG A 122 -13.12 1.40 3.86
C ARG A 122 -13.42 -0.05 4.24
N LEU A 123 -13.74 -0.24 5.51
CA LEU A 123 -13.91 -1.56 6.11
C LEU A 123 -15.17 -1.63 6.97
N ILE A 124 -15.56 -2.86 7.25
CA ILE A 124 -16.61 -3.23 8.20
C ILE A 124 -15.92 -3.85 9.40
N TYR A 125 -16.32 -3.43 10.60
CA TYR A 125 -15.73 -3.86 11.85
C TYR A 125 -16.80 -4.14 12.90
N THR A 126 -16.42 -4.89 13.93
CA THR A 126 -17.25 -5.15 15.10
C THR A 126 -16.58 -4.68 16.38
N ILE A 127 -17.38 -4.26 17.37
CA ILE A 127 -16.94 -3.94 18.73
C ILE A 127 -17.76 -4.79 19.69
N HIS A 128 -17.09 -5.45 20.64
CA HIS A 128 -17.76 -6.20 21.69
C HIS A 128 -18.17 -5.29 22.86
N CYS A 129 -19.39 -5.46 23.34
CA CYS A 129 -19.90 -4.82 24.55
C CYS A 129 -19.78 -5.76 25.75
N THR A 130 -19.60 -5.22 26.96
CA THR A 130 -19.60 -6.03 28.19
C THR A 130 -20.91 -6.78 28.44
N SER A 131 -22.02 -6.38 27.79
CA SER A 131 -23.31 -7.09 27.85
C SER A 131 -23.37 -8.37 27.01
N GLY A 132 -22.31 -8.71 26.27
CA GLY A 132 -22.30 -9.86 25.35
C GLY A 132 -22.93 -9.57 23.97
N LYS A 133 -23.35 -8.32 23.72
CA LYS A 133 -23.85 -7.86 22.42
C LYS A 133 -22.72 -7.24 21.58
N TRP A 134 -22.88 -7.27 20.27
CA TRP A 134 -21.93 -6.69 19.33
C TRP A 134 -22.42 -5.37 18.75
N TYR A 135 -21.52 -4.45 18.43
CA TYR A 135 -21.81 -3.35 17.52
C TYR A 135 -21.14 -3.63 16.18
N VAL A 136 -21.88 -3.48 15.09
CA VAL A 136 -21.36 -3.59 13.73
C VAL A 136 -21.29 -2.18 13.13
N GLY A 137 -20.16 -1.80 12.57
CA GLY A 137 -20.04 -0.51 11.90
C GLY A 137 -19.20 -0.57 10.64
N GLN A 138 -19.49 0.34 9.72
CA GLN A 138 -18.61 0.65 8.61
C GLN A 138 -17.82 1.94 8.82
N THR A 139 -16.70 2.08 8.14
CA THR A 139 -15.96 3.35 8.08
C THR A 139 -15.40 3.63 6.69
N LYS A 140 -15.36 4.91 6.31
CA LYS A 140 -14.55 5.41 5.18
C LYS A 140 -13.20 5.95 5.64
N GLN A 141 -13.09 6.32 6.93
CA GLN A 141 -11.91 6.87 7.57
C GLN A 141 -10.97 5.73 8.03
N LYS A 142 -9.79 6.08 8.55
CA LYS A 142 -8.92 5.11 9.24
C LYS A 142 -9.65 4.57 10.48
N LEU A 143 -9.55 3.26 10.74
CA LEU A 143 -10.23 2.60 11.85
C LEU A 143 -9.94 3.27 13.20
N LYS A 144 -8.67 3.61 13.47
CA LYS A 144 -8.28 4.30 14.71
C LYS A 144 -9.02 5.62 14.95
N ALA A 145 -9.26 6.39 13.89
CA ALA A 145 -9.95 7.67 13.99
C ALA A 145 -11.43 7.46 14.30
N ARG A 146 -12.04 6.44 13.69
CA ARG A 146 -13.44 6.07 13.93
C ARG A 146 -13.66 5.53 15.35
N LEU A 147 -12.78 4.66 15.84
CA LEU A 147 -12.84 4.15 17.21
C LEU A 147 -12.67 5.27 18.23
N ARG A 148 -11.77 6.23 17.96
CA ARG A 148 -11.63 7.44 18.78
C ARG A 148 -12.90 8.27 18.82
N GLN A 149 -13.56 8.50 17.68
CA GLN A 149 -14.85 9.21 17.63
C GLN A 149 -15.89 8.51 18.51
N HIS A 150 -16.04 7.19 18.35
CA HIS A 150 -16.99 6.43 19.16
C HIS A 150 -16.70 6.50 20.66
N ARG A 151 -15.42 6.43 21.08
CA ARG A 151 -15.03 6.65 22.47
C ARG A 151 -15.44 8.01 22.99
N LEU A 152 -15.27 9.06 22.18
CA LEU A 152 -15.62 10.42 22.56
C LEU A 152 -17.14 10.60 22.66
N ASP A 153 -17.90 9.99 21.74
CA ASP A 153 -19.37 10.03 21.76
C ASP A 153 -19.95 9.27 22.96
N CYS A 154 -19.23 8.27 23.50
CA CYS A 154 -19.59 7.56 24.73
C CYS A 154 -19.06 8.27 26.00
N LYS A 155 -18.68 9.54 25.96
CA LYS A 155 -18.34 10.31 27.17
C LYS A 155 -19.58 11.02 27.73
N PRO A 156 -19.76 11.10 29.06
CA PRO A 156 -20.90 11.78 29.68
C PRO A 156 -21.09 13.22 29.19
N GLU A 157 -20.00 13.96 29.03
CA GLU A 157 -19.96 15.35 28.54
C GLU A 157 -20.55 15.52 27.13
N ASN A 158 -20.53 14.47 26.30
CA ASN A 158 -20.98 14.51 24.90
C ASN A 158 -22.37 13.89 24.69
N MET A 159 -23.05 13.46 25.77
CA MET A 159 -24.34 12.76 25.70
C MET A 159 -25.55 13.65 25.36
N ILE A 160 -25.36 14.98 25.36
CA ILE A 160 -26.41 15.98 25.10
C ILE A 160 -26.68 16.15 23.58
N LYS A 161 -25.92 15.47 22.71
CA LYS A 161 -26.12 15.57 21.25
C LYS A 161 -27.47 14.98 20.79
N THR A 162 -28.11 15.68 19.86
CA THR A 162 -29.42 15.33 19.26
C THR A 162 -29.42 14.10 18.35
N SER A 163 -28.25 13.65 17.86
CA SER A 163 -28.11 12.45 17.02
C SER A 163 -27.18 11.43 17.68
N LYS A 164 -27.75 10.56 18.53
CA LYS A 164 -26.99 9.51 19.20
C LYS A 164 -26.72 8.34 18.25
N THR A 165 -25.49 7.85 18.26
CA THR A 165 -25.18 6.56 17.64
C THR A 165 -25.71 5.43 18.52
N ALA A 166 -26.02 4.26 17.94
CA ALA A 166 -26.47 3.10 18.72
C ALA A 166 -25.53 2.73 19.89
N LEU A 167 -24.21 2.97 19.74
CA LEU A 167 -23.23 2.82 20.81
C LEU A 167 -23.46 3.82 21.95
N ALA A 168 -23.62 5.10 21.61
CA ALA A 168 -23.80 6.16 22.60
C ALA A 168 -25.14 6.01 23.34
N ASP A 169 -26.18 5.59 22.63
CA ASP A 169 -27.50 5.32 23.20
C ASP A 169 -27.45 4.17 24.20
N HIS A 170 -26.91 3.02 23.79
CA HIS A 170 -26.72 1.86 24.67
C HIS A 170 -25.85 2.16 25.89
N PHE A 171 -24.77 2.95 25.71
CA PHE A 171 -23.91 3.34 26.82
C PHE A 171 -24.64 4.26 27.81
N SER A 172 -25.47 5.18 27.32
CA SER A 172 -26.27 6.09 28.17
C SER A 172 -27.37 5.35 28.94
N GLU A 173 -28.07 4.41 28.31
CA GLU A 173 -29.21 3.71 28.92
C GLU A 173 -28.77 2.57 29.84
N ASP A 174 -27.84 1.73 29.38
CA ASP A 174 -27.47 0.49 30.07
C ASP A 174 -26.13 0.57 30.83
N GLY A 175 -25.34 1.63 30.62
CA GLY A 175 -24.04 1.83 31.31
C GLY A 175 -22.93 0.84 30.92
N HIS A 176 -23.14 -0.01 29.92
CA HIS A 176 -22.19 -1.05 29.52
C HIS A 176 -21.02 -0.51 28.69
N ALA A 177 -19.79 -0.90 29.05
CA ALA A 177 -18.59 -0.45 28.37
C ALA A 177 -18.30 -1.23 27.07
N PHE A 178 -17.60 -0.56 26.15
CA PHE A 178 -17.19 -1.14 24.86
C PHE A 178 -15.69 -1.40 24.79
N GLN A 179 -15.32 -2.58 24.29
CA GLN A 179 -13.92 -3.00 24.11
C GLN A 179 -13.35 -2.47 22.79
N PHE A 180 -13.16 -1.16 22.70
CA PHE A 180 -12.72 -0.50 21.46
C PHE A 180 -11.34 -0.96 20.95
N ASP A 181 -10.39 -1.30 21.83
CA ASP A 181 -9.06 -1.76 21.42
C ASP A 181 -9.10 -3.15 20.75
N ASN A 182 -10.10 -3.95 21.10
CA ASN A 182 -10.32 -5.29 20.54
C ASN A 182 -11.23 -5.30 19.31
N ALA A 183 -11.49 -4.14 18.69
CA ALA A 183 -12.35 -4.07 17.52
C ALA A 183 -11.86 -4.97 16.37
N GLU A 184 -12.72 -5.81 15.82
CA GLU A 184 -12.36 -6.80 14.79
C GLU A 184 -12.73 -6.30 13.40
N ILE A 185 -11.89 -6.56 12.39
CA ILE A 185 -12.22 -6.23 10.99
C ILE A 185 -12.88 -7.46 10.36
N LYS A 186 -14.15 -7.36 9.97
CA LYS A 186 -14.88 -8.45 9.28
C LYS A 186 -14.70 -8.42 7.77
N GLY A 187 -14.25 -7.30 7.20
CA GLY A 187 -13.90 -7.22 5.78
C GLY A 187 -13.56 -5.82 5.30
N THR A 188 -12.91 -5.73 4.15
CA THR A 188 -12.62 -4.47 3.46
C THR A 188 -13.37 -4.41 2.13
N GLU A 189 -14.02 -3.30 1.83
CA GLU A 189 -14.78 -3.14 0.58
C GLU A 189 -14.70 -1.69 0.08
N LYS A 190 -14.29 -1.54 -1.18
CA LYS A 190 -14.14 -0.22 -1.83
C LYS A 190 -15.49 0.30 -2.33
N ASN A 191 -16.36 -0.59 -2.82
CA ASN A 191 -17.66 -0.23 -3.36
C ASN A 191 -18.67 0.02 -2.21
N PHE A 192 -19.27 1.21 -2.19
CA PHE A 192 -20.17 1.61 -1.12
C PHE A 192 -21.40 0.70 -1.00
N MET A 193 -22.05 0.36 -2.12
CA MET A 193 -23.25 -0.48 -2.12
C MET A 193 -22.95 -1.88 -1.58
N LYS A 194 -21.86 -2.49 -2.04
CA LYS A 194 -21.42 -3.80 -1.54
C LYS A 194 -21.08 -3.75 -0.05
N LYS A 195 -20.44 -2.66 0.40
CA LYS A 195 -20.08 -2.48 1.81
C LYS A 195 -21.31 -2.33 2.70
N ASN A 196 -22.29 -1.51 2.30
CA ASN A 196 -23.56 -1.37 3.01
C ASN A 196 -24.28 -2.71 3.09
N PHE A 197 -24.39 -3.42 1.95
CA PHE A 197 -25.04 -4.72 1.91
C PHE A 197 -24.38 -5.73 2.87
N ARG A 198 -23.04 -5.76 2.91
CA ARG A 198 -22.30 -6.62 3.86
C ARG A 198 -22.52 -6.21 5.31
N GLU A 199 -22.51 -4.91 5.62
CA GLU A 199 -22.83 -4.39 6.95
C GLU A 199 -24.22 -4.84 7.41
N MET A 200 -25.23 -4.72 6.55
CA MET A 200 -26.61 -5.16 6.83
C MET A 200 -26.69 -6.66 7.12
N ILE A 201 -25.96 -7.49 6.37
CA ILE A 201 -25.89 -8.94 6.64
C ILE A 201 -25.31 -9.20 8.03
N PHE A 202 -24.20 -8.55 8.40
CA PHE A 202 -23.61 -8.72 9.73
C PHE A 202 -24.54 -8.23 10.85
N ILE A 203 -25.26 -7.14 10.64
CA ILE A 203 -26.27 -6.63 11.60
C ILE A 203 -27.38 -7.66 11.82
N ARG A 204 -27.86 -8.36 10.78
CA ARG A 204 -28.90 -9.40 10.94
C ARG A 204 -28.38 -10.75 11.40
N ALA A 205 -27.10 -11.04 11.14
CA ALA A 205 -26.47 -12.28 11.55
C ALA A 205 -26.11 -12.26 13.05
N LEU A 206 -25.55 -11.16 13.54
CA LEU A 206 -25.07 -11.06 14.91
C LEU A 206 -26.15 -10.59 15.88
N ASN A 207 -26.02 -10.99 17.15
CA ASN A 207 -26.73 -10.36 18.25
C ASN A 207 -26.15 -8.95 18.48
N CYS A 208 -26.68 -7.96 17.77
CA CYS A 208 -26.08 -6.64 17.70
C CYS A 208 -26.96 -5.50 18.23
N LEU A 209 -26.29 -4.41 18.59
CA LEU A 209 -26.85 -3.18 19.18
C LEU A 209 -27.34 -2.18 18.13
N ASN A 210 -26.97 -2.37 16.85
CA ASN A 210 -27.39 -1.48 15.77
C ASN A 210 -28.92 -1.39 15.69
N PHE A 211 -29.42 -0.23 15.27
CA PHE A 211 -30.85 -0.07 15.07
C PHE A 211 -31.30 -0.99 13.94
N ARG A 212 -32.36 -1.78 14.14
CA ARG A 212 -32.84 -2.73 13.10
C ARG A 212 -33.29 -2.02 11.82
N THR A 213 -33.56 -0.72 11.90
CA THR A 213 -33.76 0.19 10.76
C THR A 213 -32.59 0.16 9.77
N ASP A 214 -31.36 0.01 10.26
CA ASP A 214 -30.14 0.00 9.46
C ASP A 214 -30.09 -1.17 8.47
N ALA A 215 -30.89 -2.22 8.70
CA ALA A 215 -30.99 -3.39 7.83
C ALA A 215 -32.36 -3.60 7.19
N GLN A 216 -33.29 -2.65 7.27
CA GLN A 216 -34.68 -2.81 6.81
C GLN A 216 -34.81 -3.06 5.30
N SER A 217 -33.94 -2.48 4.48
CA SER A 217 -33.97 -2.67 3.03
C SER A 217 -33.42 -4.03 2.55
N LEU A 218 -33.01 -4.92 3.46
CA LEU A 218 -32.52 -6.25 3.09
C LEU A 218 -33.70 -7.20 2.80
N SER A 219 -33.79 -7.65 1.55
CA SER A 219 -34.80 -8.62 1.12
C SER A 219 -34.70 -9.95 1.86
N SER A 220 -35.85 -10.59 2.12
CA SER A 220 -35.95 -11.91 2.74
C SER A 220 -35.27 -13.02 1.92
N ILE A 221 -35.02 -12.80 0.63
CA ILE A 221 -34.29 -13.72 -0.25
C ILE A 221 -32.88 -14.03 0.29
N TYR A 222 -32.30 -13.11 1.07
CA TYR A 222 -30.97 -13.29 1.67
C TYR A 222 -30.97 -14.06 3.00
N SER A 223 -32.10 -14.62 3.45
CA SER A 223 -32.19 -15.33 4.75
C SER A 223 -31.20 -16.48 4.86
N HIS A 224 -31.07 -17.31 3.82
CA HIS A 224 -30.08 -18.39 3.79
C HIS A 224 -28.64 -17.87 3.90
N LEU A 225 -28.33 -16.74 3.26
CA LEU A 225 -27.00 -16.14 3.34
C LEU A 225 -26.70 -15.65 4.76
N ILE A 226 -27.70 -15.07 5.45
CA ILE A 226 -27.58 -14.65 6.84
C ILE A 226 -27.29 -15.86 7.73
N ASP A 227 -27.99 -16.98 7.54
CA ASP A 227 -27.80 -18.19 8.34
C ASP A 227 -26.45 -18.88 8.09
N VAL A 228 -25.94 -18.83 6.85
CA VAL A 228 -24.57 -19.25 6.55
C VAL A 228 -23.56 -18.39 7.29
N VAL A 229 -23.73 -17.07 7.29
CA VAL A 229 -22.83 -16.15 7.99
C VAL A 229 -22.90 -16.35 9.50
N LYS A 230 -24.09 -16.56 10.09
CA LYS A 230 -24.27 -16.88 11.51
C LYS A 230 -23.43 -18.08 11.93
N ARG A 231 -23.57 -19.19 11.21
CA ARG A 231 -22.82 -20.44 11.47
C ARG A 231 -21.30 -20.29 11.32
N SER A 232 -20.83 -19.32 10.55
CA SER A 232 -19.39 -19.06 10.39
C SER A 232 -18.79 -18.18 11.49
N LEU A 233 -19.62 -17.59 12.34
CA LEU A 233 -19.24 -16.64 13.40
C LEU A 233 -19.43 -17.21 14.82
N GLU A 234 -20.09 -18.37 14.94
CA GLU A 234 -20.19 -19.22 16.13
C GLU A 234 -18.99 -20.19 16.20
#